data_AF-A0A7X0KM82-F1
#
_entry.id   AF-A0A7X0KM82-F1
#
_cell.length_a   1.000
_cell.length_b   1.000
_cell.length_c   1.000
_cell.angle_alpha   90.00
_cell.angle_beta   90.00
_cell.angle_gamma   90.00
#
_symmetry.space_group_name_H-M   'P 1'
#
loop_
_entity.id
_entity.type
_entity.pdbx_description
1 polymer ?
#
loop_
_entity_poly.entity_id
_entity_poly.type
_entity_poly.pdbx_seq_one_letter_code
_entity_poly.pdbx_strand_id
1 'polypeptide(L)'
;MAGEPIDDVLEWSNKLSPWKQDALRRLATSNDLTEADASELLAMVKSASGFKLSVAAPKAVPFTKAHFGGVARHLMMRIMLQ
;
A
#
# COMPACT_ATOMS: atom_id res chain seq x y z
N MET A 1 -18.04 -12.30 -16.42
CA MET A 1 -17.48 -10.95 -16.67
C MET A 1 -16.10 -10.97 -16.04
N ALA A 2 -15.03 -11.10 -16.83
CA ALA A 2 -13.68 -11.03 -16.26
C ALA A 2 -13.39 -9.56 -15.96
N GLY A 3 -13.20 -9.22 -14.67
CA GLY A 3 -12.72 -7.91 -14.27
C GLY A 3 -11.33 -7.63 -14.86
N GLU A 4 -10.93 -6.36 -14.91
CA GLU A 4 -9.55 -6.06 -15.28
C GLU A 4 -8.63 -6.65 -14.19
N PRO A 5 -7.38 -7.07 -14.51
CA PRO A 5 -6.45 -7.60 -13.51
C PRO A 5 -6.23 -6.68 -12.29
N ILE A 6 -6.47 -5.39 -12.45
CA ILE A 6 -6.41 -4.40 -11.38
C ILE A 6 -7.61 -4.51 -10.41
N ASP A 7 -8.77 -4.97 -10.86
CA ASP A 7 -9.94 -5.17 -10.01
C ASP A 7 -9.67 -6.30 -9.00
N ASP A 8 -9.02 -7.40 -9.42
CA ASP A 8 -8.59 -8.48 -8.51
C ASP A 8 -7.60 -7.98 -7.44
N VAL A 9 -6.66 -7.11 -7.82
CA VAL A 9 -5.70 -6.51 -6.89
C VAL A 9 -6.38 -5.57 -5.91
N LEU A 10 -7.38 -4.79 -6.36
CA LEU A 10 -8.16 -3.91 -5.50
C LEU A 10 -8.99 -4.74 -4.49
N GLU A 11 -9.68 -5.77 -4.96
CA GLU A 11 -10.45 -6.68 -4.10
C GLU A 11 -9.57 -7.39 -3.06
N TRP A 12 -8.37 -7.83 -3.45
CA TRP A 12 -7.39 -8.38 -2.52
C TRP A 12 -6.90 -7.33 -1.51
N SER A 13 -6.55 -6.12 -1.98
CA SER A 13 -6.01 -5.06 -1.13
C SER A 13 -6.98 -4.64 -0.02
N ASN A 14 -8.28 -4.66 -0.30
CA ASN A 14 -9.33 -4.32 0.67
C ASN A 14 -9.39 -5.28 1.87
N LYS A 15 -8.83 -6.50 1.74
CA LYS A 15 -8.74 -7.49 2.83
C LYS A 15 -7.56 -7.24 3.77
N LEU A 16 -6.65 -6.33 3.40
CA LEU A 16 -5.45 -6.03 4.17
C LEU A 16 -5.73 -4.97 5.24
N SER A 17 -4.92 -4.99 6.31
CA SER A 17 -4.93 -3.93 7.32
C SER A 17 -4.64 -2.56 6.69
N PRO A 18 -5.16 -1.44 7.25
CA PRO A 18 -5.00 -0.11 6.66
C PRO A 18 -3.55 0.26 6.31
N TRP A 19 -2.59 -0.07 7.18
CA TRP A 19 -1.17 0.19 6.94
C TRP A 19 -0.60 -0.58 5.74
N LYS A 20 -1.11 -1.79 5.46
CA LYS A 20 -0.70 -2.60 4.30
C LYS A 20 -1.26 -2.04 3.01
N GLN A 21 -2.48 -1.49 3.04
CA GLN A 21 -3.05 -0.78 1.89
C GLN A 21 -2.25 0.46 1.55
N ASP A 22 -1.81 1.23 2.56
CA ASP A 22 -0.95 2.39 2.33
C ASP A 22 0.46 2.00 1.84
N ALA A 23 1.03 0.90 2.34
CA ALA A 23 2.29 0.36 1.82
C ALA A 23 2.17 -0.03 0.34
N LEU A 24 1.08 -0.72 -0.03
CA LEU A 24 0.79 -1.08 -1.43
C LEU A 24 0.64 0.17 -2.30
N ARG A 25 -0.05 1.20 -1.80
CA ARG A 25 -0.16 2.50 -2.49
C ARG A 25 1.21 3.12 -2.74
N ARG A 26 2.08 3.17 -1.73
CA ARG A 26 3.45 3.71 -1.87
C ARG A 26 4.25 2.95 -2.92
N LEU A 27 4.16 1.63 -2.93
CA LEU A 27 4.80 0.78 -3.95
C LEU A 27 4.19 0.93 -5.36
N ALA A 28 2.90 1.23 -5.45
CA ALA A 28 2.25 1.47 -6.74
C ALA A 28 2.62 2.85 -7.33
N THR A 29 2.93 3.83 -6.48
CA THR A 29 3.28 5.19 -6.89
C THR A 29 4.78 5.46 -6.98
N SER A 30 5.60 4.72 -6.25
CA SER A 30 7.05 4.90 -6.12
C SER A 30 7.80 3.63 -6.49
N ASN A 31 9.02 3.77 -7.02
CA ASN A 31 9.85 2.62 -7.40
C ASN A 31 10.40 1.87 -6.17
N ASP A 32 10.60 2.59 -5.07
CA ASP A 32 11.19 2.11 -3.84
C ASP A 32 10.52 2.76 -2.63
N LEU A 33 10.58 2.08 -1.48
CA LEU A 33 10.20 2.65 -0.19
C LEU A 33 11.42 3.33 0.42
N THR A 34 11.30 4.61 0.75
CA THR A 34 12.35 5.33 1.47
C THR A 34 12.38 4.92 2.94
N GLU A 35 13.46 5.25 3.64
CA GLU A 35 13.53 5.06 5.10
C GLU A 35 12.45 5.84 5.86
N ALA A 36 12.00 6.98 5.30
CA ALA A 36 10.88 7.74 5.82
C ALA A 36 9.57 6.95 5.68
N ASP A 37 9.31 6.37 4.50
CA ASP A 37 8.14 5.50 4.28
C ASP A 37 8.12 4.33 5.27
N ALA A 38 9.27 3.67 5.46
CA ALA A 38 9.40 2.57 6.41
C ALA A 38 9.12 3.00 7.86
N SER A 39 9.60 4.17 8.26
CA SER A 39 9.38 4.74 9.60
C SER A 39 7.91 5.08 9.84
N GLU A 40 7.24 5.66 8.83
CA GLU A 40 5.81 5.96 8.87
C GLU A 40 4.95 4.68 8.95
N LEU A 41 5.26 3.69 8.11
CA LEU A 41 4.57 2.39 8.13
C LEU A 41 4.75 1.69 9.49
N LEU A 42 5.96 1.73 10.06
CA LEU A 42 6.22 1.18 11.39
C LEU A 42 5.41 1.92 12.47
N ALA A 43 5.28 3.24 12.37
CA ALA A 43 4.42 4.01 13.27
C ALA A 43 2.94 3.58 13.14
N MET A 44 2.44 3.37 11.93
CA MET A 44 1.08 2.86 11.71
C MET A 44 0.87 1.48 12.33
N VAL A 45 1.84 0.56 12.17
CA VAL A 45 1.81 -0.78 12.79
C VAL A 45 1.77 -0.70 14.31
N LYS A 46 2.66 0.11 14.90
CA LYS A 46 2.71 0.33 16.35
C LYS A 46 1.40 0.91 16.88
N SER A 47 0.84 1.91 16.18
CA SER A 47 -0.44 2.50 16.54
C SER A 47 -1.59 1.50 16.46
N ALA A 48 -1.64 0.66 15.42
CA ALA A 48 -2.66 -0.38 15.28
C ALA A 48 -2.54 -1.46 16.36
N SER A 49 -1.33 -1.70 16.86
CA SER A 49 -1.06 -2.64 17.97
C SER A 49 -1.23 -2.02 19.37
N GLY A 50 -1.68 -0.76 19.47
CA GLY A 50 -1.92 -0.09 20.75
C GLY A 50 -0.69 0.49 21.45
N PHE A 51 0.46 0.58 20.76
CA PHE A 51 1.64 1.24 21.31
C PHE A 51 1.43 2.75 21.40
N LYS A 52 1.87 3.35 22.52
CA LYS A 52 1.96 4.80 22.64
C LYS A 52 3.16 5.29 21.84
N LEU A 53 2.91 6.16 20.89
CA LEU A 53 3.94 6.81 20.08
C LEU A 53 4.18 8.22 20.60
N SER A 54 5.44 8.65 20.64
CA SER A 54 5.78 10.05 20.95
C SER A 54 5.31 11.02 19.86
N VAL A 55 5.12 10.54 18.64
CA VAL A 55 4.59 11.28 17.50
C VAL A 55 3.40 10.50 16.93
N ALA A 56 2.31 11.19 16.61
CA ALA A 56 1.13 10.54 16.04
C ALA A 56 1.48 9.83 14.73
N ALA A 57 1.00 8.59 14.57
CA ALA A 57 1.16 7.89 13.31
C ALA A 57 0.38 8.61 12.20
N PRO A 58 0.92 8.69 10.97
CA PRO A 58 0.18 9.20 9.84
C PRO A 58 -1.09 8.36 9.60
N LYS A 59 -2.15 8.98 9.08
CA LYS A 59 -3.33 8.23 8.64
C LYS A 59 -2.98 7.42 7.40
N ALA A 60 -3.31 6.13 7.43
CA ALA A 60 -3.22 5.28 6.27
C ALA A 60 -4.09 5.81 5.13
N VAL A 61 -3.54 5.83 3.90
CA VAL A 61 -4.30 6.15 2.69
C VAL A 61 -4.59 4.85 1.94
N PRO A 62 -5.85 4.50 1.69
CA PRO A 62 -6.20 3.26 1.02
C PRO A 62 -5.66 3.23 -0.41
N PHE A 63 -5.33 2.04 -0.89
CA PHE A 63 -4.98 1.81 -2.29
C PHE A 63 -6.24 1.91 -3.15
N THR A 64 -6.15 2.57 -4.30
CA THR A 64 -7.28 2.80 -5.22
C THR A 64 -6.80 2.75 -6.67
N LYS A 65 -7.72 2.54 -7.60
CA LYS A 65 -7.44 2.46 -9.05
C LYS A 65 -6.70 3.69 -9.59
N ALA A 66 -6.92 4.87 -9.00
CA ALA A 66 -6.22 6.10 -9.38
C ALA A 66 -4.71 6.06 -9.14
N HIS A 67 -4.24 5.24 -8.20
CA HIS A 67 -2.82 5.02 -7.96
C HIS A 67 -2.18 4.08 -9.00
N PHE A 68 -3.01 3.39 -9.78
CA PHE A 68 -2.61 2.50 -10.85
C PHE A 68 -2.62 3.24 -12.20
N GLY A 69 -1.51 3.90 -12.55
CA GLY A 69 -1.53 4.88 -13.66
C GLY A 69 -0.19 5.25 -14.30
N GLY A 70 0.82 4.38 -14.25
CA GLY A 70 2.04 4.57 -15.05
C GLY A 70 2.30 3.35 -15.92
N VAL A 71 2.24 3.50 -17.25
CA VAL A 71 2.40 2.42 -18.25
C VAL A 71 3.66 1.55 -18.08
N ALA A 72 4.68 2.05 -17.38
CA ALA A 72 5.90 1.29 -17.05
C ALA A 72 5.78 0.37 -15.83
N ARG A 73 4.76 0.54 -14.98
CA ARG A 73 4.65 -0.13 -13.67
C ARG A 73 3.79 -1.41 -13.68
N HIS A 74 3.13 -1.70 -14.79
CA HIS A 74 2.28 -2.89 -14.97
C HIS A 74 3.07 -4.22 -14.90
N LEU A 75 4.36 -4.21 -15.26
CA LEU A 75 5.20 -5.42 -15.24
C LEU A 75 5.68 -5.80 -13.82
N MET A 76 5.95 -4.81 -12.97
CA MET A 76 6.53 -5.01 -11.63
C MET A 76 5.53 -5.68 -10.67
N MET A 77 4.24 -5.33 -10.74
CA MET A 77 3.21 -5.94 -9.87
C MET A 77 2.84 -7.37 -10.28
N ARG A 78 3.04 -7.79 -11.54
CA ARG A 78 2.88 -9.21 -11.93
C ARG A 78 3.92 -10.13 -11.31
N ILE A 79 5.11 -9.61 -10.96
CA ILE A 79 6.20 -10.39 -10.34
C ILE A 79 6.01 -10.49 -8.82
N MET A 80 5.43 -9.47 -8.16
CA MET A 80 5.19 -9.50 -6.71
C MET A 80 3.98 -10.35 -6.28
N LEU A 81 3.22 -10.92 -7.23
CA LEU A 81 2.01 -11.71 -6.97
C LEU A 81 2.15 -13.20 -7.37
N GLN A 82 3.35 -13.64 -7.76
CA GLN A 82 3.72 -15.06 -7.91
C GLN A 82 4.67 -15.46 -6.79
#